data_AF-A0AAF0IBV0-F1
#
_entry.id   AF-A0AAF0IBV0-F1
#
_cell.length_a   1.000
_cell.length_b   1.000
_cell.length_c   1.000
_cell.angle_alpha   90.00
_cell.angle_beta   90.00
_cell.angle_gamma   90.00
#
_symmetry.space_group_name_H-M   'P 1'
#
loop_
_entity.id
_entity.type
_entity.pdbx_description
1 polymer ?
#
loop_
_entity_poly.entity_id
_entity_poly.type
_entity_poly.pdbx_seq_one_letter_code
_entity_poly.pdbx_strand_id
1 'polypeptide(L)'
;MNDKLKVNFKLWLEKNDEPVIGKGGIKLLEEINKTGSLQSAIKKLGVSYRYAWGYLKKIEEAVGEPLIKSYKGGFKGGGRTELTAKGLEIIRLFNRFETFLVTALQNTTLWEAYGLKTEEINSMRGIVEEVKVGGEVAELTVNVTDGIEVVSIITAESIRALDLKDNDEVKVIIKATEITLDKGE
;
A
#
# COMPACT_ATOMS: atom_id res chain seq x y z
N MET A 1 15.08 29.24 6.93
CA MET A 1 13.93 28.35 6.64
C MET A 1 14.47 27.02 6.19
N ASN A 2 14.04 25.91 6.79
CA ASN A 2 14.58 24.59 6.51
C ASN A 2 13.95 24.05 5.22
N ASP A 3 14.65 24.23 4.09
CA ASP A 3 14.17 23.95 2.73
C ASP A 3 14.34 22.46 2.38
N LYS A 4 13.80 21.58 3.23
CA LYS A 4 13.88 20.13 3.01
C LYS A 4 12.81 19.67 2.01
N LEU A 5 13.24 18.93 1.00
CA LEU A 5 12.37 18.26 0.05
C LEU A 5 11.38 17.35 0.80
N LYS A 6 10.09 17.46 0.48
CA LYS A 6 9.02 16.65 1.05
C LYS A 6 8.45 15.72 -0.02
N VAL A 7 8.40 14.43 0.29
CA VAL A 7 7.72 13.44 -0.56
C VAL A 7 6.22 13.68 -0.50
N ASN A 8 5.60 13.81 -1.67
CA ASN A 8 4.15 13.91 -1.84
C ASN A 8 3.71 12.91 -2.90
N PHE A 9 2.46 12.47 -2.82
CA PHE A 9 1.85 11.54 -3.77
C PHE A 9 0.41 11.94 -4.07
N LYS A 10 -0.11 11.43 -5.18
CA LYS A 10 -1.53 11.48 -5.52
C LYS A 10 -2.03 10.05 -5.65
N LEU A 11 -3.09 9.71 -4.91
CA LEU A 11 -3.77 8.43 -4.98
C LEU A 11 -5.09 8.58 -5.75
N TRP A 12 -5.36 7.63 -6.64
CA TRP A 12 -6.65 7.43 -7.29
C TRP A 12 -6.96 5.92 -7.37
N LEU A 13 -8.25 5.60 -7.47
CA LEU A 13 -8.71 4.26 -7.83
C LEU A 13 -8.96 4.22 -9.33
N GLU A 14 -8.72 3.05 -9.91
CA GLU A 14 -8.75 2.80 -11.34
C GLU A 14 -9.60 1.57 -11.64
N LYS A 15 -10.18 1.53 -12.83
CA LYS A 15 -10.87 0.35 -13.37
C LYS A 15 -10.67 0.34 -14.88
N ASN A 16 -10.22 -0.80 -15.42
CA ASN A 16 -9.91 -0.97 -16.85
C ASN A 16 -8.92 0.09 -17.37
N ASP A 17 -7.82 0.32 -16.64
CA ASP A 17 -6.79 1.30 -16.99
C ASP A 17 -7.27 2.77 -17.03
N GLU A 18 -8.49 3.05 -16.55
CA GLU A 18 -9.07 4.40 -16.51
C GLU A 18 -9.28 4.91 -15.07
N PRO A 19 -8.89 6.16 -14.77
CA PRO A 19 -9.04 6.73 -13.44
C PRO A 19 -10.51 6.98 -13.09
N VAL A 20 -10.95 6.38 -11.98
CA VAL A 20 -12.34 6.44 -11.52
C VAL A 20 -12.53 7.57 -10.52
N ILE A 21 -11.78 7.55 -9.42
CA ILE A 21 -11.99 8.49 -8.32
C ILE A 21 -10.69 8.76 -7.57
N GLY A 22 -10.42 10.04 -7.30
CA GLY A 22 -9.28 10.47 -6.48
C GLY A 22 -9.75 11.15 -5.19
N LYS A 23 -8.79 11.70 -4.44
CA LYS A 23 -9.02 12.36 -3.15
C LYS A 23 -10.15 13.40 -3.14
N GLY A 24 -10.34 14.13 -4.24
CA GLY A 24 -11.44 15.10 -4.36
C GLY A 24 -12.83 14.46 -4.33
N GLY A 25 -13.02 13.34 -5.05
CA GLY A 25 -14.28 12.60 -5.03
C GLY A 25 -14.54 11.91 -3.71
N ILE A 26 -13.50 11.37 -3.08
CA ILE A 26 -13.61 10.77 -1.74
C ILE A 26 -14.09 11.81 -0.73
N LYS A 27 -13.49 13.02 -0.72
CA LYS A 27 -13.96 14.14 0.11
C LYS A 27 -15.42 14.50 -0.14
N LEU A 28 -15.86 14.49 -1.41
CA LEU A 28 -17.27 14.74 -1.73
C LEU A 28 -18.18 13.68 -1.11
N LEU A 29 -17.87 12.40 -1.27
CA LEU A 29 -18.67 11.31 -0.70
C LEU A 29 -18.66 11.34 0.83
N GLU A 30 -17.53 11.63 1.46
CA GLU A 30 -17.42 11.79 2.92
C GLU A 30 -18.26 12.96 3.44
N GLU A 31 -18.25 14.11 2.76
CA GLU A 31 -19.07 15.25 3.17
C GLU A 31 -20.56 15.00 2.93
N ILE A 32 -20.94 14.26 1.89
CA ILE A 32 -22.32 13.78 1.71
C ILE A 32 -22.71 12.89 2.89
N ASN A 33 -21.85 11.94 3.27
CA ASN A 33 -22.10 11.03 4.39
C ASN A 33 -22.28 11.78 5.72
N LYS A 34 -21.47 12.81 5.96
CA LYS A 34 -21.54 13.63 7.18
C LYS A 34 -22.78 14.52 7.23
N THR A 35 -23.15 15.10 6.09
CA THR A 35 -24.21 16.14 6.04
C THR A 35 -25.59 15.60 5.68
N GLY A 36 -25.68 14.40 5.12
CA GLY A 36 -26.91 13.83 4.58
C GLY A 36 -27.49 14.63 3.40
N SER A 37 -26.71 15.52 2.77
CA SER A 37 -27.18 16.39 1.69
C SER A 37 -26.06 16.76 0.73
N LEU A 38 -26.27 16.48 -0.56
CA LEU A 38 -25.35 16.91 -1.61
C LEU A 38 -25.16 18.43 -1.61
N GLN A 39 -26.23 19.20 -1.39
CA GLN A 39 -26.17 20.66 -1.43
C GLN A 39 -25.32 21.23 -0.29
N SER A 40 -25.42 20.67 0.91
CA SER A 40 -24.57 21.04 2.05
C SER A 40 -23.11 20.64 1.83
N ALA A 41 -22.87 19.44 1.30
CA ALA A 41 -21.53 18.95 0.99
C ALA A 41 -20.80 19.85 -0.02
N ILE A 42 -21.45 20.19 -1.15
CA ILE A 42 -20.84 21.03 -2.18
C ILE A 42 -20.63 22.47 -1.72
N LYS A 43 -21.53 23.01 -0.88
CA LYS A 43 -21.38 24.35 -0.30
C LYS A 43 -20.14 24.42 0.59
N LYS A 44 -19.89 23.38 1.38
CA LYS A 44 -18.69 23.28 2.22
C LYS A 44 -17.41 23.06 1.41
N LEU A 45 -17.50 22.34 0.29
CA LEU A 45 -16.36 22.06 -0.59
C LEU A 45 -16.09 23.17 -1.62
N GLY A 46 -16.97 24.17 -1.72
CA GLY A 46 -16.82 25.28 -2.67
C GLY A 46 -16.97 24.86 -4.13
N VAL A 47 -17.73 23.79 -4.42
CA VAL A 47 -17.94 23.29 -5.79
C VAL A 47 -19.38 23.53 -6.26
N SER A 48 -19.56 23.73 -7.56
CA SER A 48 -20.90 23.94 -8.12
C SER A 48 -21.71 22.64 -8.14
N TYR A 49 -23.04 22.75 -8.04
CA TYR A 49 -23.93 21.59 -8.09
C TYR A 49 -23.78 20.83 -9.41
N ARG A 50 -23.74 21.55 -10.53
CA ARG A 50 -23.56 20.97 -11.87
C ARG A 50 -22.26 20.18 -11.99
N TYR A 51 -21.17 20.71 -11.44
CA TYR A 51 -19.88 20.02 -11.43
C TYR A 51 -19.95 18.74 -10.60
N ALA A 52 -20.43 18.84 -9.35
CA ALA A 52 -20.51 17.69 -8.45
C ALA A 52 -21.41 16.58 -8.99
N TRP A 53 -22.58 16.95 -9.55
CA TRP A 53 -23.50 15.99 -10.15
C TRP A 53 -22.90 15.29 -11.37
N GLY A 54 -22.29 16.06 -12.29
CA GLY A 54 -21.62 15.49 -13.45
C GLY A 54 -20.45 14.59 -13.09
N TYR A 55 -19.70 14.96 -12.04
CA TYR A 55 -18.58 14.17 -11.54
C TYR A 55 -19.05 12.86 -10.89
N LEU A 56 -20.06 12.90 -10.01
CA LEU A 56 -20.67 11.70 -9.41
C LEU A 56 -21.19 10.74 -10.49
N LYS A 57 -21.90 11.26 -11.49
CA LYS A 57 -22.42 10.46 -12.59
C LYS A 57 -21.31 9.74 -13.36
N LYS A 58 -20.19 10.42 -13.66
CA LYS A 58 -19.03 9.80 -14.31
C LYS A 58 -18.43 8.67 -13.46
N ILE A 59 -18.31 8.88 -12.15
CA ILE A 59 -17.80 7.86 -11.23
C ILE A 59 -18.75 6.66 -11.21
N GLU A 60 -20.06 6.88 -11.10
CA GLU A 60 -21.08 5.83 -11.09
C GLU A 60 -21.10 5.03 -12.41
N GLU A 61 -20.94 5.71 -13.55
CA GLU A 61 -20.80 5.08 -14.87
C GLU A 61 -19.56 4.18 -14.94
N ALA A 62 -18.41 4.66 -14.47
CA ALA A 62 -17.19 3.86 -14.44
C ALA A 62 -17.29 2.67 -13.47
N VAL A 63 -17.83 2.91 -12.26
CA VAL A 63 -18.03 1.86 -11.24
C VAL A 63 -19.05 0.83 -11.72
N GLY A 64 -20.09 1.24 -12.44
CA GLY A 64 -21.22 0.41 -12.89
C GLY A 64 -22.36 0.30 -11.86
N GLU A 65 -22.28 1.05 -10.76
CA GLU A 65 -23.25 1.04 -9.67
C GLU A 65 -23.40 2.44 -9.05
N PRO A 66 -24.60 2.79 -8.54
CA PRO A 66 -24.82 4.08 -7.88
C PRO A 66 -24.02 4.17 -6.57
N LEU A 67 -23.41 5.33 -6.34
CA LEU A 67 -22.68 5.66 -5.11
C LEU A 67 -23.56 6.43 -4.12
N ILE A 68 -24.61 7.09 -4.61
CA ILE A 68 -25.55 7.84 -3.78
C ILE A 68 -27.01 7.48 -4.07
N LYS A 69 -27.88 7.72 -3.10
CA LYS A 69 -29.34 7.76 -3.24
C LYS A 69 -29.84 9.14 -2.84
N SER A 70 -30.65 9.75 -3.69
CA SER A 70 -31.23 11.08 -3.45
C SER A 70 -32.74 11.00 -3.29
N TYR A 71 -33.25 11.66 -2.26
CA TYR A 71 -34.68 11.77 -1.95
C TYR A 71 -35.10 13.23 -2.13
N LYS A 72 -36.17 13.46 -2.90
CA LYS A 72 -36.72 14.81 -3.08
C LYS A 72 -37.28 15.31 -1.73
N GLY A 73 -36.91 16.53 -1.35
CA GLY A 73 -37.49 17.21 -0.20
C GLY A 73 -38.91 17.70 -0.50
N GLY A 74 -39.75 17.79 0.52
CA GLY A 74 -41.10 18.35 0.43
C GLY A 74 -41.12 19.89 0.37
N PHE A 75 -42.31 20.49 0.55
CA PHE A 75 -42.60 21.91 0.34
C PHE A 75 -41.71 22.90 1.14
N LYS A 76 -41.10 22.47 2.24
CA LYS A 76 -40.15 23.27 3.06
C LYS A 76 -38.68 23.17 2.62
N GLY A 77 -38.38 22.43 1.55
CA GLY A 77 -37.03 22.22 1.03
C GLY A 77 -36.22 21.18 1.82
N GLY A 78 -35.04 20.84 1.30
CA GLY A 78 -34.10 19.89 1.92
C GLY A 78 -34.19 18.48 1.37
N GLY A 79 -33.64 18.24 0.18
CA GLY A 79 -33.43 16.87 -0.31
C GLY A 79 -32.39 16.14 0.54
N ARG A 80 -32.65 14.87 0.85
CA ARG A 80 -31.70 13.98 1.55
C ARG A 80 -30.86 13.26 0.52
N THR A 81 -29.56 13.15 0.75
CA THR A 81 -28.63 12.38 -0.08
C THR A 81 -27.81 11.48 0.82
N GLU A 82 -27.68 10.23 0.41
CA GLU A 82 -27.20 9.17 1.25
C GLU A 82 -26.25 8.28 0.46
N LEU A 83 -25.17 7.79 1.08
CA LEU A 83 -24.28 6.86 0.39
C LEU A 83 -24.93 5.49 0.25
N THR A 84 -24.66 4.84 -0.88
CA THR A 84 -24.92 3.40 -1.03
C THR A 84 -23.86 2.58 -0.31
N ALA A 85 -24.09 1.27 -0.21
CA ALA A 85 -23.06 0.34 0.27
C ALA A 85 -21.77 0.45 -0.55
N LYS A 86 -21.88 0.61 -1.88
CA LYS A 86 -20.74 0.79 -2.77
C LYS A 86 -20.00 2.11 -2.54
N GLY A 87 -20.75 3.20 -2.33
CA GLY A 87 -20.16 4.49 -1.96
C GLY A 87 -19.33 4.42 -0.67
N LEU A 88 -19.86 3.72 0.35
CA LEU A 88 -19.13 3.49 1.61
C LEU A 88 -17.92 2.57 1.44
N GLU A 89 -18.03 1.52 0.62
CA GLU A 89 -16.93 0.62 0.31
C GLU A 89 -15.75 1.36 -0.34
N ILE A 90 -16.03 2.20 -1.33
CA ILE A 90 -15.01 2.99 -2.04
C ILE A 90 -14.27 3.94 -1.08
N ILE A 91 -15.00 4.62 -0.19
CA ILE A 91 -14.38 5.47 0.85
C ILE A 91 -13.45 4.63 1.73
N ARG A 92 -13.93 3.49 2.24
CA ARG A 92 -13.13 2.63 3.13
C ARG A 92 -11.87 2.12 2.43
N LEU A 93 -11.99 1.66 1.19
CA LEU A 93 -10.87 1.19 0.39
C LEU A 93 -9.82 2.30 0.22
N PHE A 94 -10.25 3.47 -0.25
CA PHE A 94 -9.34 4.60 -0.47
C PHE A 94 -8.65 5.03 0.81
N ASN A 95 -9.40 5.22 1.91
CA ASN A 95 -8.84 5.70 3.18
C ASN A 95 -7.87 4.71 3.81
N ARG A 96 -8.11 3.39 3.65
CA ARG A 96 -7.19 2.34 4.10
C ARG A 96 -5.85 2.46 3.39
N PHE A 97 -5.86 2.59 2.06
CA PHE A 97 -4.64 2.71 1.27
C PHE A 97 -3.95 4.07 1.45
N GLU A 98 -4.71 5.17 1.52
CA GLU A 98 -4.14 6.50 1.79
C GLU A 98 -3.43 6.50 3.15
N THR A 99 -4.06 5.93 4.18
CA THR A 99 -3.46 5.83 5.52
C THR A 99 -2.17 5.00 5.47
N PHE A 100 -2.21 3.83 4.84
CA PHE A 100 -1.04 2.98 4.67
C PHE A 100 0.12 3.72 4.00
N LEU A 101 -0.13 4.41 2.87
CA LEU A 101 0.89 5.15 2.14
C LEU A 101 1.42 6.37 2.90
N VAL A 102 0.54 7.13 3.58
CA VAL A 102 0.98 8.26 4.42
C VAL A 102 1.89 7.77 5.55
N THR A 103 1.49 6.70 6.24
CA THR A 103 2.28 6.11 7.33
C THR A 103 3.61 5.59 6.81
N ALA A 104 3.63 4.89 5.67
CA ALA A 104 4.87 4.45 5.03
C ALA A 104 5.76 5.66 4.71
N LEU A 105 5.27 6.67 4.01
CA LEU A 105 6.08 7.82 3.58
C LEU A 105 6.61 8.70 4.72
N GLN A 106 5.94 8.72 5.87
CA GLN A 106 6.36 9.53 7.03
C GLN A 106 7.33 8.81 7.96
N ASN A 107 7.44 7.48 7.85
CA ASN A 107 8.29 6.68 8.72
C ASN A 107 9.28 5.87 7.88
N THR A 108 10.49 6.40 7.76
CA THR A 108 11.59 5.76 7.02
C THR A 108 12.00 4.41 7.61
N THR A 109 11.78 4.17 8.92
CA THR A 109 12.01 2.85 9.54
C THR A 109 10.99 1.82 9.05
N LEU A 110 9.76 2.24 8.70
CA LEU A 110 8.78 1.35 8.08
C LEU A 110 9.12 1.01 6.63
N TRP A 111 9.96 1.79 5.94
CA TRP A 111 10.41 1.42 4.60
C TRP A 111 11.19 0.11 4.63
N GLU A 112 11.94 -0.16 5.70
CA GLU A 112 12.66 -1.42 5.89
C GLU A 112 11.69 -2.59 6.14
N ALA A 113 10.67 -2.38 6.98
CA ALA A 113 9.62 -3.36 7.25
C ALA A 113 8.74 -3.68 6.01
N TYR A 114 8.56 -2.70 5.12
CA TYR A 114 7.80 -2.85 3.87
C TYR A 114 8.67 -3.19 2.65
N GLY A 115 9.98 -3.43 2.82
CA GLY A 115 10.90 -3.77 1.72
C GLY A 115 11.13 -2.64 0.71
N LEU A 116 10.77 -1.40 1.06
CA LEU A 116 10.89 -0.20 0.23
C LEU A 116 12.27 0.47 0.35
N LYS A 117 12.99 0.25 1.45
CA LYS A 117 14.38 0.67 1.57
C LYS A 117 15.26 -0.44 0.99
N THR A 118 15.55 -0.35 -0.30
CA THR A 118 16.64 -1.11 -0.92
C THR A 118 17.96 -0.49 -0.49
N GLU A 119 18.28 -0.64 0.78
CA GLU A 119 19.65 -0.60 1.28
C GLU A 119 19.87 -1.95 1.97
N GLU A 120 20.08 -2.98 1.15
CA GLU A 120 20.60 -4.29 1.55
C GLU A 120 22.06 -4.13 2.00
N ILE A 121 22.29 -3.41 3.11
CA ILE A 121 23.64 -3.06 3.57
C ILE A 121 24.33 -4.27 4.19
N ASN A 122 23.59 -5.08 4.95
CA ASN A 122 24.11 -6.31 5.55
C ASN A 122 23.99 -7.44 4.53
N SER A 123 24.91 -7.42 3.57
CA SER A 123 25.02 -8.50 2.61
C SER A 123 26.45 -8.95 2.44
N MET A 124 26.60 -10.25 2.24
CA MET A 124 27.89 -10.90 2.01
C MET A 124 27.75 -11.72 0.75
N ARG A 125 28.75 -11.61 -0.14
CA ARG A 125 28.85 -12.54 -1.27
C ARG A 125 29.54 -13.80 -0.79
N GLY A 126 29.11 -14.94 -1.32
CA GLY A 126 29.70 -16.20 -0.97
C GLY A 126 29.40 -17.27 -2.00
N ILE A 127 30.03 -18.41 -1.83
CA ILE A 127 29.84 -19.59 -2.67
C ILE A 127 29.03 -20.60 -1.86
N VAL A 128 28.01 -21.18 -2.48
CA VAL A 128 27.26 -22.28 -1.89
C VAL A 128 28.20 -23.47 -1.74
N GLU A 129 28.48 -23.89 -0.51
CA GLU A 129 29.27 -25.09 -0.25
C GLU A 129 28.41 -26.34 -0.27
N GLU A 130 27.19 -26.25 0.25
CA GLU A 130 26.31 -27.41 0.36
C GLU A 130 24.83 -27.00 0.42
N VAL A 131 23.99 -27.77 -0.28
CA VAL A 131 22.53 -27.73 -0.18
C VAL A 131 21.99 -29.06 0.35
N LYS A 132 21.49 -29.08 1.59
CA LYS A 132 20.83 -30.25 2.20
C LYS A 132 19.31 -30.08 2.22
N VAL A 133 18.60 -30.77 1.34
CA VAL A 133 17.12 -30.73 1.30
C VAL A 133 16.53 -31.78 2.25
N GLY A 134 15.74 -31.34 3.23
CA GLY A 134 15.09 -32.18 4.25
C GLY A 134 13.56 -31.99 4.29
N GLY A 135 12.84 -32.63 3.37
CA GLY A 135 11.38 -32.52 3.29
C GLY A 135 10.92 -31.17 2.73
N GLU A 136 10.20 -30.39 3.55
CA GLU A 136 9.67 -29.06 3.17
C GLU A 136 10.69 -27.92 3.38
N VAL A 137 11.75 -28.17 4.14
CA VAL A 137 12.83 -27.22 4.41
C VAL A 137 14.15 -27.71 3.83
N ALA A 138 15.10 -26.81 3.68
CA ALA A 138 16.46 -27.09 3.24
C ALA A 138 17.44 -26.24 4.05
N GLU A 139 18.59 -26.82 4.35
CA GLU A 139 19.74 -26.15 4.94
C GLU A 139 20.72 -25.82 3.81
N LEU A 140 21.13 -24.55 3.76
CA LEU A 140 22.05 -24.00 2.77
C LEU A 140 23.26 -23.45 3.50
N THR A 141 24.44 -23.99 3.20
CA THR A 141 25.72 -23.49 3.73
C THR A 141 26.42 -22.65 2.67
N VAL A 142 26.76 -21.41 3.03
CA VAL A 142 27.43 -20.46 2.14
C VAL A 142 28.73 -20.00 2.79
N ASN A 143 29.85 -20.20 2.08
CA ASN A 143 31.14 -19.65 2.47
C ASN A 143 31.29 -18.23 1.95
N VAL A 144 31.39 -17.26 2.86
CA VAL A 144 31.41 -15.82 2.53
C VAL A 144 32.82 -15.21 2.55
N THR A 145 33.78 -15.84 3.22
CA THR A 145 35.21 -15.49 3.24
C THR A 145 35.99 -16.60 3.97
N ASP A 146 37.32 -16.62 3.86
CA ASP A 146 38.20 -17.61 4.49
C ASP A 146 37.81 -17.93 5.95
N GLY A 147 37.20 -19.10 6.15
CA GLY A 147 36.81 -19.64 7.46
C GLY A 147 35.50 -19.09 8.05
N ILE A 148 34.70 -18.33 7.29
CA ILE A 148 33.39 -17.85 7.73
C ILE A 148 32.30 -18.47 6.86
N GLU A 149 31.47 -19.28 7.49
CA GLU A 149 30.30 -19.91 6.90
C GLU A 149 29.03 -19.26 7.44
N VAL A 150 28.04 -19.07 6.57
CA VAL A 150 26.68 -18.70 6.93
C VAL A 150 25.75 -19.84 6.57
N VAL A 151 25.04 -20.35 7.57
CA VAL A 151 24.02 -21.39 7.39
C VAL A 151 22.64 -20.72 7.38
N SER A 152 21.88 -20.98 6.33
CA SER A 152 20.50 -20.52 6.19
C SER A 152 19.54 -21.70 6.09
N ILE A 153 18.42 -21.63 6.80
CA ILE A 153 17.34 -22.60 6.66
C ILE A 153 16.22 -21.92 5.87
N ILE A 154 15.92 -22.45 4.69
CA ILE A 154 14.88 -21.93 3.80
C ILE A 154 13.93 -23.04 3.35
N THR A 155 12.87 -22.71 2.63
CA THR A 155 11.96 -23.73 2.09
C THR A 155 12.61 -24.49 0.95
N ALA A 156 12.31 -25.78 0.83
CA ALA A 156 12.74 -26.58 -0.31
C ALA A 156 12.18 -26.04 -1.64
N GLU A 157 11.04 -25.35 -1.61
CA GLU A 157 10.51 -24.60 -2.76
C GLU A 157 11.43 -23.46 -3.18
N SER A 158 12.00 -22.71 -2.22
CA SER A 158 12.91 -21.59 -2.51
C SER A 158 14.19 -22.06 -3.19
N ILE A 159 14.77 -23.18 -2.72
CA ILE A 159 15.94 -23.81 -3.37
C ILE A 159 15.64 -24.13 -4.84
N ARG A 160 14.48 -24.76 -5.11
CA ARG A 160 14.08 -25.13 -6.47
C ARG A 160 13.77 -23.93 -7.35
N ALA A 161 13.10 -22.91 -6.80
CA ALA A 161 12.72 -21.71 -7.52
C ALA A 161 13.94 -20.86 -7.92
N LEU A 162 14.97 -20.85 -7.08
CA LEU A 162 16.23 -20.15 -7.33
C LEU A 162 17.25 -21.01 -8.08
N ASP A 163 16.95 -22.30 -8.32
CA ASP A 163 17.85 -23.29 -8.93
C ASP A 163 19.23 -23.37 -8.26
N LEU A 164 19.27 -23.22 -6.93
CA LEU A 164 20.50 -23.19 -6.16
C LEU A 164 21.17 -24.55 -6.08
N LYS A 165 22.45 -24.58 -6.42
CA LYS A 165 23.33 -25.76 -6.42
C LYS A 165 24.64 -25.47 -5.71
N ASP A 166 25.33 -26.54 -5.34
CA ASP A 166 26.70 -26.44 -4.86
C ASP A 166 27.56 -25.69 -5.88
N ASN A 167 28.45 -24.83 -5.38
CA ASN A 167 29.34 -23.96 -6.14
C ASN A 167 28.68 -22.77 -6.86
N ASP A 168 27.41 -22.46 -6.58
CA ASP A 168 26.78 -21.22 -7.06
C ASP A 168 27.28 -19.99 -6.29
N GLU A 169 27.47 -18.88 -7.00
CA GLU A 169 27.76 -17.58 -6.38
C GLU A 169 26.45 -16.92 -5.93
N VAL A 170 26.35 -16.62 -4.63
CA VAL A 170 25.14 -16.07 -4.02
C VAL A 170 25.45 -14.84 -3.19
N LYS A 171 24.41 -14.02 -2.98
CA LYS A 171 24.44 -12.89 -2.04
C LYS A 171 23.57 -13.26 -0.85
N VAL A 172 24.20 -13.47 0.31
CA VAL A 172 23.52 -13.62 1.58
C VAL A 172 23.04 -12.24 2.02
N ILE A 173 21.74 -12.10 2.32
CA ILE A 173 21.15 -10.85 2.80
C ILE A 173 20.63 -11.10 4.21
N ILE A 174 21.10 -10.29 5.17
CA ILE A 174 20.70 -10.39 6.57
C ILE A 174 19.89 -9.15 6.93
N LYS A 175 18.68 -9.33 7.46
CA LYS A 175 17.89 -8.20 7.93
C LYS A 175 18.50 -7.63 9.21
N ALA A 176 18.69 -6.32 9.26
CA ALA A 176 19.25 -5.63 10.44
C ALA A 176 18.45 -5.91 11.73
N THR A 177 17.13 -6.10 11.61
CA THR A 177 16.24 -6.40 12.74
C THR A 177 16.42 -7.81 13.32
N GLU A 178 17.12 -8.71 12.62
CA GLU A 178 17.33 -10.10 13.04
C GLU A 178 18.73 -10.32 13.65
N ILE A 179 19.58 -9.27 13.68
CA ILE A 179 20.91 -9.32 14.29
C ILE A 179 20.85 -8.73 15.71
N THR A 180 21.28 -9.53 16.68
CA THR A 180 21.50 -9.06 18.06
C THR A 180 22.99 -8.73 18.24
N LEU A 181 23.29 -7.52 18.71
CA LEU A 181 24.65 -7.13 19.09
C LEU A 181 24.79 -7.27 20.61
N ASP A 182 25.78 -8.02 21.06
CA ASP A 182 26.17 -8.10 22.46
C ASP A 182 27.60 -7.56 22.61
N LYS A 183 27.83 -6.80 23.69
CA LYS A 183 29.15 -6.28 24.01
C LYS A 183 29.70 -7.12 25.15
N GLY A 184 30.58 -8.06 24.84
CA GLY A 184 31.22 -8.90 25.84
C GLY A 184 31.91 -8.05 26.91
N GLU A 185 31.68 -8.42 28.18
CA GLU A 185 32.47 -7.97 29.33
C GLU A 185 33.81 -8.71 29.42
#